data_AF-A0A382U8X3-F1
#
_entry.id   AF-A0A382U8X3-F1
#
_cell.length_a   1.000
_cell.length_b   1.000
_cell.length_c   1.000
_cell.angle_alpha   90.00
_cell.angle_beta   90.00
_cell.angle_gamma   90.00
#
_symmetry.space_group_name_H-M   'P 1'
#
loop_
_entity.id
_entity.type
_entity.pdbx_description
1 polymer ?
#
loop_
_entity_poly.entity_id
_entity_poly.type
_entity_poly.pdbx_seq_one_letter_code
_entity_poly.pdbx_strand_id
1 'polypeptide(L)' 'MKKRPLSASIPVQNVEDIIEKCLESIKWVDEIFIVDAYSTDRTVEICNR' A
#
# COMPACT_ATOMS: atom_id res chain seq x y z
N MET A 1 26.08 0.35 -11.37
CA MET A 1 24.87 0.21 -12.23
C MET A 1 23.82 1.22 -11.78
N LYS A 2 23.08 1.85 -12.70
CA LYS A 2 22.01 2.81 -12.34
C LYS A 2 20.76 2.02 -11.92
N LYS A 3 20.28 2.20 -10.68
CA LYS A 3 19.01 1.61 -10.21
C LYS A 3 17.87 2.23 -11.03
N ARG A 4 16.97 1.40 -11.55
CA ARG A 4 15.71 1.87 -12.16
C ARG A 4 14.68 2.03 -11.03
N PRO A 5 13.83 3.08 -11.08
CA PRO A 5 12.77 3.24 -10.11
C PRO A 5 11.80 2.06 -10.18
N LEU A 6 11.28 1.66 -9.03
CA LEU A 6 10.28 0.61 -8.89
C LEU A 6 9.04 1.17 -8.20
N SER A 7 7.89 1.02 -8.86
CA SER A 7 6.58 1.38 -8.31
C SER A 7 5.79 0.11 -7.97
N ALA A 8 5.10 0.10 -6.83
CA ALA A 8 4.15 -0.92 -6.44
C ALA A 8 2.70 -0.40 -6.62
N SER A 9 1.80 -1.22 -7.16
CA SER A 9 0.37 -0.93 -7.23
C SER A 9 -0.40 -1.98 -6.44
N ILE A 10 -1.24 -1.54 -5.51
CA ILE A 10 -1.89 -2.40 -4.52
C ILE A 10 -3.39 -2.09 -4.52
N PRO A 11 -4.22 -2.97 -5.11
CA PRO A 11 -5.66 -2.89 -4.92
C PRO A 11 -6.01 -3.36 -3.50
N VAL A 12 -6.86 -2.62 -2.80
CA VAL A 12 -7.27 -2.92 -1.43
C VAL A 12 -8.78 -2.85 -1.27
N GLN A 13 -9.34 -3.72 -0.42
CA GLN A 13 -10.74 -3.68 -0.01
C GLN A 13 -10.91 -4.34 1.35
N ASN A 14 -11.24 -3.57 2.38
CA ASN A 14 -11.48 -4.04 3.74
C ASN A 14 -10.38 -4.97 4.32
N VAL A 15 -9.15 -4.47 4.38
CA VAL A 15 -7.94 -5.19 4.80
C VAL A 15 -7.24 -4.55 6.00
N GLU A 16 -7.99 -3.90 6.91
CA GLU A 16 -7.41 -3.18 8.06
C GLU A 16 -6.45 -4.03 8.93
N ASP A 17 -6.67 -5.34 9.02
CA ASP A 17 -5.86 -6.25 9.83
C ASP A 17 -4.49 -6.61 9.23
N ILE A 18 -4.27 -6.35 7.94
CA ILE A 18 -3.07 -6.81 7.21
C ILE A 18 -2.34 -5.71 6.45
N ILE A 19 -3.01 -4.61 6.10
CA ILE A 19 -2.45 -3.59 5.19
C ILE A 19 -1.18 -2.93 5.75
N GLU A 20 -1.12 -2.69 7.07
CA GLU A 20 0.08 -2.12 7.71
C GLU A 20 1.31 -3.02 7.51
N LYS A 21 1.15 -4.33 7.74
CA LYS A 21 2.24 -5.31 7.54
C LYS A 21 2.68 -5.39 6.08
N CYS A 22 1.72 -5.28 5.15
CA CYS A 22 2.02 -5.25 3.72
C CYS A 22 2.88 -4.03 3.37
N LEU A 23 2.45 -2.83 3.77
CA LEU A 23 3.17 -1.58 3.53
C LEU A 23 4.58 -1.62 4.13
N GLU A 24 4.74 -2.08 5.37
CA GLU A 24 6.06 -2.26 6.00
C GLU A 24 6.98 -3.17 5.19
N SER A 25 6.46 -4.29 4.67
CA SER A 25 7.27 -5.27 3.93
C SER A 25 7.82 -4.76 2.59
N ILE A 26 7.20 -3.72 2.03
CA ILE A 26 7.54 -3.17 0.71
C ILE A 26 8.08 -1.74 0.76
N LYS A 27 8.38 -1.18 1.94
CA LYS A 27 8.93 0.19 2.11
C LYS A 27 10.21 0.50 1.31
N TRP A 28 10.84 -0.50 0.73
CA TRP A 28 12.06 -0.37 -0.08
C TRP A 28 11.79 0.04 -1.54
N VAL A 29 10.54 0.02 -1.99
CA VAL A 29 10.15 0.51 -3.32
C VAL A 29 10.20 2.04 -3.35
N ASP A 30 10.37 2.61 -4.55
CA ASP A 30 10.52 4.06 -4.68
C ASP A 30 9.16 4.77 -4.68
N GLU A 31 8.07 4.07 -5.01
CA GLU A 31 6.71 4.61 -5.09
C GLU A 31 5.64 3.53 -4.80
N ILE A 32 4.56 3.89 -4.10
CA ILE A 32 3.43 3.00 -3.80
C ILE A 32 2.12 3.68 -4.21
N PHE A 33 1.32 3.01 -5.03
CA PHE A 33 -0.04 3.40 -5.40
C PHE A 33 -1.06 2.47 -4.74
N ILE A 34 -1.92 3.03 -3.90
CA ILE A 34 -3.06 2.31 -3.32
C ILE A 34 -4.30 2.59 -4.16
N VAL A 35 -4.97 1.53 -4.61
CA VAL A 35 -6.25 1.61 -5.32
C VAL A 35 -7.31 1.01 -4.42
N ASP A 36 -8.01 1.87 -3.68
CA ASP A 36 -9.08 1.44 -2.77
C ASP A 36 -10.38 1.13 -3.55
N ALA A 37 -10.94 -0.05 -3.30
CA ALA A 37 -12.21 -0.47 -3.86
C ALA A 37 -13.38 -0.17 -2.90
N TYR A 38 -13.45 1.07 -2.43
CA TYR A 38 -14.49 1.61 -1.55
C TYR A 38 -14.57 0.86 -0.20
N SER A 39 -13.44 0.76 0.50
CA SER A 39 -13.41 0.14 1.82
C SER A 39 -14.33 0.90 2.80
N THR A 40 -15.02 0.13 3.65
CA THR A 40 -15.91 0.64 4.70
C THR A 40 -15.32 0.48 6.11
N ASP A 41 -14.13 -0.12 6.19
CA ASP A 41 -13.34 -0.26 7.41
C ASP A 41 -12.25 0.83 7.48
N ARG A 42 -11.24 0.67 8.35
CA ARG A 42 -10.15 1.63 8.50
C ARG A 42 -9.03 1.48 7.47
N THR A 43 -9.19 0.69 6.41
CA THR A 43 -8.14 0.48 5.40
C THR A 43 -7.60 1.81 4.85
N VAL A 44 -8.49 2.73 4.45
CA VAL A 44 -8.10 4.04 3.92
C VAL A 44 -7.41 4.89 4.97
N GLU A 45 -7.86 4.86 6.22
CA GLU A 45 -7.21 5.57 7.31
C GLU A 45 -5.78 5.07 7.52
N ILE A 46 -5.58 3.74 7.55
CA ILE A 46 -4.26 3.12 7.75
C ILE A 46 -3.31 3.46 6.60
N CYS A 47 -3.79 3.45 5.35
CA CYS A 47 -2.98 3.80 4.17
C CYS A 47 -2.54 5.28 4.13
N ASN A 48 -3.21 6.18 4.87
CA ASN A 48 -2.90 7.62 4.90
C ASN A 48 -2.01 8.06 6.07
N ARG A 49 -1.54 7.12 6.90
CA ARG A 49 -0.62 7.38 8.01
C ARG A 49 0.83 7.48 7.51
#